data_AF-A0A1I7XCR4-F1
#
_entry.id   AF-A0A1I7XCR4-F1
#
_cell.length_a   1.000
_cell.length_b   1.000
_cell.length_c   1.000
_cell.angle_alpha   90.00
_cell.angle_beta   90.00
_cell.angle_gamma   90.00
#
_symmetry.space_group_name_H-M   'P 1'
#
loop_
_entity.id
_entity.type
_entity.pdbx_description
1 polymer ?
#
loop_
_entity_poly.entity_id
_entity_poly.type
_entity_poly.pdbx_seq_one_letter_code
_entity_poly.pdbx_strand_id
1 'polypeptide(L)'
;MHGQCRFRDDDLSAGNYRELHIIKCLLTEHGLRRILEEVLDCRRDIVSYDFTLQKVIDVDRLLDGLPNIERIDEDCWNLRNSRDQIMELHIENNYFSCYTTAI
;
A
#
# COMPACT_ATOMS: atom_id res chain seq x y z
N MET A 1 -15.36 16.34 -15.50
CA MET A 1 -13.95 16.29 -15.96
C MET A 1 -13.38 14.93 -15.60
N HIS A 2 -13.14 14.05 -16.56
CA HIS A 2 -12.43 12.78 -16.34
C HIS A 2 -10.93 13.01 -16.58
N GLY A 3 -10.29 13.71 -15.65
CA GLY A 3 -8.84 13.85 -15.65
C GLY A 3 -8.22 12.52 -15.22
N GLN A 4 -7.34 11.95 -16.03
CA GLN A 4 -6.44 10.90 -15.55
C GLN A 4 -5.53 11.55 -14.50
N CYS A 5 -5.70 11.20 -13.23
CA CYS A 5 -4.77 11.59 -12.19
C CYS A 5 -3.44 10.88 -12.47
N ARG A 6 -2.43 11.62 -12.92
CA ARG A 6 -1.09 11.07 -13.20
C ARG A 6 -0.27 10.92 -11.91
N PHE A 7 -0.90 10.48 -10.82
CA PHE A 7 -0.21 10.24 -9.57
C PHE A 7 0.80 9.10 -9.75
N ARG A 8 2.06 9.39 -9.45
CA ARG A 8 3.23 8.53 -9.68
C ARG A 8 4.02 8.36 -8.39
N ASP A 9 5.01 7.47 -8.44
CA ASP A 9 5.87 7.14 -7.31
C ASP A 9 6.53 8.39 -6.67
N ASP A 10 6.91 9.38 -7.48
CA ASP A 10 7.52 10.64 -7.00
C ASP A 10 6.54 11.49 -6.18
N ASP A 11 5.26 11.56 -6.58
CA ASP A 11 4.22 12.32 -5.88
C ASP A 11 3.95 11.75 -4.48
N LEU A 12 4.07 10.43 -4.36
CA LEU A 12 3.94 9.72 -3.09
C LEU A 12 5.15 9.99 -2.18
N SER A 13 6.35 10.09 -2.73
CA SER A 13 7.55 10.40 -1.96
C SER A 13 7.56 11.84 -1.42
N ALA A 14 6.87 12.76 -2.09
CA ALA A 14 6.86 14.18 -1.78
C ALA A 14 5.83 14.60 -0.70
N GLY A 15 4.82 13.77 -0.41
CA GLY A 15 3.73 14.13 0.49
C GLY A 15 3.66 13.30 1.78
N ASN A 16 3.45 13.97 2.91
CA ASN A 16 3.15 13.35 4.20
C ASN A 16 1.63 13.16 4.37
N TYR A 17 1.04 12.27 3.58
CA TYR A 17 -0.38 11.95 3.66
C TYR A 17 -0.61 10.89 4.75
N ARG A 18 -1.62 11.12 5.61
CA ARG A 18 -2.10 10.11 6.57
C ARG A 18 -3.13 9.19 5.90
N GLU A 19 -3.95 9.76 5.04
CA GLU A 19 -5.00 9.07 4.28
C GLU A 19 -4.85 9.45 2.80
N LEU A 20 -4.90 8.46 1.90
CA LEU A 20 -4.81 8.72 0.46
C LEU A 20 -5.65 7.73 -0.33
N HIS A 21 -6.63 8.25 -1.08
CA HIS A 21 -7.50 7.45 -1.93
C HIS A 21 -7.36 7.91 -3.38
N ILE A 22 -6.76 7.10 -4.25
CA ILE A 22 -6.49 7.47 -5.64
C ILE A 22 -7.00 6.41 -6.60
N ILE A 23 -7.92 6.85 -7.45
CA ILE A 23 -8.50 6.04 -8.51
C ILE A 23 -7.68 6.26 -9.80
N LYS A 24 -7.28 5.17 -10.47
CA LYS A 24 -6.49 5.15 -11.73
C LYS A 24 -5.08 5.72 -11.59
N CYS A 25 -4.35 5.35 -10.54
CA CYS A 25 -2.95 5.79 -10.37
C CYS A 25 -1.98 5.03 -11.28
N LEU A 26 -0.83 5.64 -11.54
CA LEU A 26 0.27 5.09 -12.35
C LEU A 26 1.38 4.51 -11.45
N LEU A 27 1.07 4.20 -10.19
CA LEU A 27 2.03 3.61 -9.28
C LEU A 27 2.54 2.29 -9.84
N THR A 28 3.85 2.11 -9.75
CA THR A 28 4.50 0.87 -10.14
C THR A 28 4.52 -0.11 -8.97
N GLU A 29 4.76 -1.40 -9.24
CA GLU A 29 5.02 -2.38 -8.17
C GLU A 29 6.17 -1.92 -7.26
N HIS A 30 7.18 -1.24 -7.82
CA HIS A 30 8.27 -0.67 -7.04
C HIS A 30 7.79 0.46 -6.12
N GLY A 31 6.92 1.34 -6.60
CA GLY A 31 6.28 2.38 -5.79
C GLY A 31 5.46 1.79 -4.64
N LEU A 32 4.66 0.76 -4.92
CA LEU A 32 3.88 0.04 -3.90
C LEU A 32 4.78 -0.66 -2.88
N ARG A 33 5.85 -1.31 -3.33
CA ARG A 33 6.81 -1.96 -2.44
C ARG A 33 7.44 -0.95 -1.48
N ARG A 34 7.83 0.22 -1.99
CA ARG A 34 8.37 1.31 -1.15
C ARG A 34 7.36 1.78 -0.10
N ILE A 35 6.06 1.85 -0.44
CA ILE A 35 5.01 2.17 0.55
C ILE A 35 5.00 1.12 1.66
N LEU A 36 5.01 -0.16 1.30
CA LEU A 36 5.02 -1.25 2.28
C LEU A 36 6.26 -1.20 3.16
N GLU A 37 7.44 -0.93 2.60
CA GLU A 37 8.68 -0.76 3.36
C GLU A 37 8.59 0.43 4.35
N GLU A 38 8.03 1.57 3.91
CA GLU A 38 7.84 2.74 4.77
C GLU A 38 6.78 2.52 5.87
N VAL A 39 5.75 1.72 5.59
CA VAL A 39 4.76 1.24 6.56
C VAL A 39 5.43 0.35 7.60
N LEU A 40 6.19 -0.66 7.16
CA LEU A 40 6.87 -1.62 8.04
C LEU A 40 7.91 -0.92 8.93
N ASP A 41 8.63 0.06 8.41
CA ASP A 41 9.58 0.85 9.20
C ASP A 41 8.90 1.88 10.12
N CYS A 42 7.57 2.06 10.03
CA CYS A 42 6.81 3.10 10.74
C CYS A 42 7.37 4.51 10.47
N ARG A 43 7.83 4.78 9.24
CA ARG A 43 8.40 6.08 8.85
C ARG A 43 7.33 7.14 8.63
N ARG A 44 6.10 6.73 8.37
CA ARG A 44 4.94 7.60 8.16
C ARG A 44 3.82 7.23 9.11
N ASP A 45 3.09 8.24 9.57
CA ASP A 45 1.84 8.06 10.31
C ASP A 45 0.69 7.85 9.31
N ILE A 46 0.57 6.61 8.83
CA ILE A 46 -0.42 6.21 7.82
C ILE A 46 -1.64 5.65 8.55
N VAL A 47 -2.82 6.12 8.17
CA VAL A 47 -4.12 5.60 8.59
C VAL A 47 -4.69 4.70 7.50
N SER A 48 -4.72 5.17 6.25
CA SER A 48 -5.24 4.38 5.12
C SER A 48 -4.66 4.80 3.78
N TYR A 49 -4.41 3.84 2.92
CA TYR A 49 -4.06 4.03 1.51
C TYR A 49 -4.91 3.11 0.65
N ASP A 50 -5.62 3.68 -0.31
CA ASP A 50 -6.44 2.94 -1.27
C ASP A 50 -6.10 3.39 -2.69
N PHE A 51 -5.64 2.44 -3.51
CA PHE A 51 -5.22 2.67 -4.87
C PHE A 51 -5.93 1.72 -5.82
N THR A 52 -6.48 2.27 -6.90
CA THR A 52 -6.83 1.49 -8.09
C THR A 52 -5.76 1.71 -9.15
N LEU A 53 -4.98 0.68 -9.43
CA LEU A 53 -3.88 0.67 -10.38
C LEU A 53 -4.39 0.44 -11.81
N GLN A 54 -3.59 0.83 -12.78
CA GLN A 54 -3.89 0.56 -14.20
C GLN A 54 -3.48 -0.85 -14.65
N LYS A 55 -2.70 -1.57 -13.84
CA LYS A 55 -2.21 -2.91 -14.14
C LYS A 55 -2.46 -3.83 -12.95
N VAL A 56 -2.61 -5.12 -13.24
CA VAL A 56 -2.66 -6.18 -12.23
C VAL A 56 -1.30 -6.26 -11.53
N ILE A 57 -1.33 -6.53 -10.23
CA ILE A 57 -0.15 -6.66 -9.37
C ILE A 57 0.27 -8.12 -9.31
N ASP A 58 1.57 -8.39 -9.46
CA ASP A 58 2.15 -9.65 -9.01
C ASP A 58 2.35 -9.59 -7.48
N VAL A 59 1.38 -10.13 -6.74
CA VAL A 59 1.35 -10.04 -5.27
C VAL A 59 2.52 -10.79 -4.63
N ASP A 60 2.82 -11.99 -5.12
CA ASP A 60 3.92 -12.80 -4.60
C ASP A 60 5.24 -12.05 -4.72
N ARG A 61 5.50 -11.46 -5.90
CA ARG A 61 6.70 -10.65 -6.14
C ARG A 61 6.71 -9.34 -5.33
N LEU A 62 5.55 -8.72 -5.11
CA LEU A 62 5.45 -7.49 -4.32
C LEU A 62 5.84 -7.75 -2.86
N LEU A 63 5.35 -8.86 -2.28
CA LEU A 63 5.54 -9.22 -0.88
C LEU A 63 6.85 -9.98 -0.61
N ASP A 64 7.49 -10.53 -1.65
CA ASP A 64 8.71 -11.32 -1.50
C ASP A 64 9.82 -10.57 -0.74
N GLY A 65 10.33 -11.22 0.31
CA GLY A 65 11.39 -10.71 1.17
C GLY A 65 10.98 -9.58 2.13
N LEU A 66 9.70 -9.19 2.18
CA LEU A 66 9.23 -8.23 3.20
C LEU A 66 9.04 -8.93 4.56
N PRO A 67 9.59 -8.39 5.66
CA PRO A 67 9.40 -8.97 6.98
C PRO A 67 8.00 -8.68 7.53
N ASN A 68 7.57 -9.46 8.51
CA ASN A 68 6.38 -9.19 9.33
C ASN A 68 5.08 -9.06 8.53
N ILE A 69 4.97 -9.78 7.42
CA ILE A 69 3.73 -9.93 6.64
C ILE A 69 3.20 -11.35 6.83
N GLU A 70 1.95 -11.47 7.25
CA GLU A 70 1.27 -12.74 7.48
C GLU A 70 -0.03 -12.77 6.68
N ARG A 71 -0.24 -13.80 5.86
CA ARG A 71 -1.50 -13.96 5.13
C ARG A 71 -2.60 -14.42 6.08
N ILE A 72 -3.74 -13.73 6.06
CA ILE A 72 -4.90 -14.07 6.89
C ILE A 72 -6.09 -14.60 6.07
N ASP A 73 -6.20 -14.22 4.80
CA ASP A 73 -7.23 -14.74 3.88
C ASP A 73 -6.73 -14.79 2.42
N GLU A 74 -7.59 -15.24 1.50
CA GLU A 74 -7.44 -15.01 0.06
C GLU A 74 -7.47 -13.50 -0.18
N ASP A 75 -6.34 -12.95 -0.65
CA ASP A 75 -6.15 -11.51 -0.92
C ASP A 75 -6.01 -10.57 0.31
N CYS A 76 -5.82 -11.12 1.51
CA CYS A 76 -5.66 -10.33 2.74
C CYS A 76 -4.44 -10.73 3.59
N TRP A 77 -3.70 -9.73 4.07
CA TRP A 77 -2.50 -9.87 4.89
C TRP A 77 -2.48 -8.90 6.07
N ASN A 78 -1.91 -9.35 7.18
CA ASN A 78 -1.51 -8.48 8.28
C ASN A 78 -0.05 -8.07 8.12
N LEU A 79 0.21 -6.78 8.30
CA LEU A 79 1.54 -6.20 8.41
C LEU A 79 1.75 -5.72 9.82
N ARG A 80 2.88 -6.11 10.42
CA ARG A 80 3.30 -5.56 11.71
C ARG A 80 4.50 -4.65 11.52
N ASN A 81 4.33 -3.38 11.84
CA ASN A 81 5.40 -2.40 11.74
C ASN A 81 6.38 -2.45 12.92
N SER A 82 7.46 -1.67 12.84
CA SER A 82 8.52 -1.57 13.83
C SER A 82 8.07 -1.09 15.23
N ARG A 83 6.84 -0.57 15.36
CA ARG A 83 6.21 -0.17 16.62
C ARG A 83 5.14 -1.15 17.08
N ASP A 84 5.15 -2.37 16.56
CA ASP A 84 4.16 -3.42 16.82
C ASP A 84 2.71 -3.05 16.46
N GLN A 85 2.51 -2.00 15.65
CA GLN A 85 1.17 -1.68 15.15
C GLN A 85 0.82 -2.62 14.00
N ILE A 86 -0.41 -3.13 14.03
CA ILE A 86 -0.94 -4.01 13.00
C ILE A 86 -1.71 -3.18 11.98
N MET A 87 -1.46 -3.46 10.71
CA MET A 87 -2.16 -2.92 9.57
C MET A 87 -2.66 -4.07 8.71
N GLU A 88 -3.82 -3.89 8.10
CA GLU A 88 -4.38 -4.84 7.17
C GLU A 88 -4.07 -4.38 5.74
N LEU A 89 -3.65 -5.31 4.90
CA LEU A 89 -3.35 -5.12 3.49
C LEU A 89 -4.26 -6.03 2.68
N HIS A 90 -5.00 -5.43 1.75
CA HIS A 90 -5.80 -6.12 0.77
C HIS A 90 -5.23 -5.86 -0.61
N ILE A 91 -5.00 -6.92 -1.37
CA ILE A 91 -4.56 -6.82 -2.75
C ILE A 91 -5.39 -7.76 -3.61
N GLU A 92 -6.31 -7.19 -4.38
CA GLU A 92 -7.18 -7.94 -5.28
C GLU A 92 -7.04 -7.36 -6.70
N ASN A 93 -6.54 -8.16 -7.65
CA ASN A 93 -6.34 -7.76 -9.05
C ASN A 93 -5.47 -6.49 -9.21
N ASN A 94 -6.10 -5.34 -9.45
CA ASN A 94 -5.48 -4.03 -9.61
C ASN A 94 -5.84 -3.08 -8.44
N TYR A 95 -6.47 -3.59 -7.40
CA TYR A 95 -6.81 -2.86 -6.19
C TYR A 95 -5.77 -3.15 -5.10
N PHE A 96 -5.32 -2.09 -4.44
CA PHE A 96 -4.40 -2.14 -3.30
C PHE A 96 -5.00 -1.29 -2.19
N SER A 97 -5.20 -1.86 -1.01
CA SER A 97 -5.65 -1.17 0.18
C SER A 97 -4.77 -1.52 1.36
N CYS A 98 -4.34 -0.52 2.14
CA CYS A 98 -3.59 -0.75 3.37
C CYS A 98 -4.07 0.23 4.44
N TYR A 99 -4.52 -0.27 5.59
CA TYR A 99 -5.05 0.58 6.65
C TYR A 99 -4.73 0.06 8.05
N THR A 100 -4.68 0.97 9.02
CA THR A 100 -4.51 0.62 10.42
C THR A 100 -5.76 -0.06 10.95
N THR A 101 -5.62 -1.25 11.54
CA THR A 101 -6.69 -1.85 12.32
C THR A 101 -6.81 -1.06 13.62
N ALA A 102 -7.91 -0.32 13.79
CA ALA A 102 -8.20 0.31 15.07
C ALA A 102 -8.35 -0.78 16.15
N ILE A 103 -7.59 -0.67 17.25
CA ILE A 103 -7.77 -1.47 18.47
C ILE A 103 -8.90 -0.85 19.29
#